data_AF-A0A9D7K4Z7-F1
#
_entry.id   AF-A0A9D7K4Z7-F1
#
_cell.length_a   1.000
_cell.length_b   1.000
_cell.length_c   1.000
_cell.angle_alpha   90.00
_cell.angle_beta   90.00
_cell.angle_gamma   90.00
#
_symmetry.space_group_name_H-M   'P 1'
#
loop_
_entity.id
_entity.type
_entity.pdbx_description
1 polymer ?
#
loop_
_entity_poly.entity_id
_entity_poly.type
_entity_poly.pdbx_seq_one_letter_code
_entity_poly.pdbx_strand_id
1 'polypeptide(L)'
;MTSSKPVLSNEREVFMDILRGFAIFGILIANLTAGGLGWGPNSEVESQFLLPHLDKQLDFVYTIFIEGKFYSIFSLLFGWGISLQIKRGETSGNQSIGIVKRRLMFMLLLGAVHMLIWPGDIVLFYAILGFFLLPFRRFSNKTLVITGMVLILSPIILYAAKIVWPWVNIPADILRSAGQYTDQYFFGPINEDDADAWVHSTSWWDFFLYNISGFFYRFGYLFFVSRIPKVLGMFLLGYVLGRSDFLKIFIRIKRSFIGL
;
A
#
# COMPACT_ATOMS: atom_id res chain seq x y z
N MET A 1 1.58 -11.74 -34.65
CA MET A 1 1.88 -10.60 -33.76
C MET A 1 0.61 -9.77 -33.60
N THR A 2 -0.12 -9.91 -32.49
CA THR A 2 -1.33 -9.11 -32.23
C THR A 2 -0.91 -7.72 -31.76
N SER A 3 -1.12 -6.72 -32.63
CA SER A 3 -0.86 -5.31 -32.33
C SER A 3 -1.69 -4.87 -31.11
N SER A 4 -1.02 -4.50 -30.02
CA SER A 4 -1.62 -3.91 -28.83
C SER A 4 -2.08 -2.49 -29.17
N LYS A 5 -3.31 -2.33 -29.66
CA LYS A 5 -3.88 -1.00 -29.85
C LYS A 5 -4.07 -0.30 -28.49
N PRO A 6 -3.69 0.99 -28.36
CA PRO A 6 -3.98 1.77 -27.16
C PRO A 6 -5.50 1.82 -26.89
N VAL A 7 -5.89 1.80 -25.62
CA VAL A 7 -7.30 1.96 -25.22
C VAL A 7 -7.81 3.31 -25.72
N LEU A 8 -8.89 3.29 -26.51
CA LEU A 8 -9.53 4.50 -27.02
C LEU A 8 -10.08 5.33 -25.85
N SER A 9 -10.04 6.67 -25.96
CA SER A 9 -10.42 7.58 -24.87
C SER A 9 -11.86 7.35 -24.34
N ASN A 10 -12.78 6.86 -25.19
CA ASN A 10 -14.16 6.56 -24.78
C ASN A 10 -14.31 5.26 -23.96
N GLU A 11 -13.30 4.38 -23.96
CA GLU A 11 -13.27 3.12 -23.21
C GLU A 11 -12.54 3.24 -21.87
N ARG A 12 -12.04 4.45 -21.55
CA ARG A 12 -11.42 4.74 -20.26
C ARG A 12 -12.49 4.99 -19.23
N GLU A 13 -12.38 4.28 -18.11
CA GLU A 13 -13.21 4.51 -16.93
C GLU A 13 -12.70 5.77 -16.23
N VAL A 14 -13.05 6.94 -16.76
CA VAL A 14 -12.58 8.26 -16.28
C VAL A 14 -12.77 8.41 -14.77
N PHE A 15 -13.88 7.88 -14.23
CA PHE A 15 -14.14 7.84 -12.79
C PHE A 15 -13.04 7.13 -11.99
N MET A 16 -12.55 5.99 -12.50
CA MET A 16 -11.49 5.22 -11.85
C MET A 16 -10.15 5.94 -11.92
N ASP A 17 -9.87 6.62 -13.03
CA ASP A 17 -8.63 7.38 -13.20
C ASP A 17 -8.60 8.60 -12.26
N ILE A 18 -9.73 9.32 -12.13
CA ILE A 18 -9.89 10.43 -11.17
C ILE A 18 -9.71 9.94 -9.73
N LEU A 19 -10.37 8.86 -9.34
CA LEU A 19 -10.26 8.32 -7.99
C LEU A 19 -8.84 7.87 -7.66
N ARG A 20 -8.09 7.32 -8.62
CA ARG A 20 -6.68 6.98 -8.43
C ARG A 20 -5.82 8.21 -8.26
N GLY A 21 -6.00 9.23 -9.09
CA GLY A 21 -5.28 10.50 -8.97
C GLY A 21 -5.52 11.15 -7.60
N PHE A 22 -6.79 11.20 -7.18
CA PHE A 22 -7.18 11.69 -5.85
C PHE A 22 -6.54 10.85 -4.72
N ALA A 23 -6.53 9.53 -4.85
CA ALA A 23 -5.92 8.65 -3.88
C ALA A 23 -4.40 8.86 -3.76
N ILE A 24 -3.70 9.01 -4.88
CA ILE A 24 -2.26 9.27 -4.92
C ILE A 24 -1.96 10.64 -4.31
N PHE A 25 -2.75 11.67 -4.60
CA PHE A 25 -2.56 13.00 -4.01
C PHE A 25 -2.70 12.97 -2.48
N GLY A 26 -3.70 12.26 -1.95
CA GLY A 26 -3.81 12.11 -0.50
C GLY A 26 -2.70 11.26 0.13
N ILE A 27 -2.19 10.24 -0.58
CA ILE A 27 -0.98 9.50 -0.15
C ILE A 27 0.24 10.42 -0.13
N LEU A 28 0.39 11.31 -1.11
CA LEU A 28 1.49 12.29 -1.13
C LEU A 28 1.43 13.16 0.13
N ILE A 29 0.27 13.75 0.45
CA ILE A 29 0.10 14.54 1.69
C ILE A 29 0.43 13.71 2.92
N ALA A 30 -0.02 12.44 2.95
CA ALA A 30 0.26 11.55 4.07
C ALA A 30 1.76 11.28 4.27
N ASN A 31 2.56 11.25 3.21
CA ASN A 31 4.00 11.02 3.29
C ASN A 31 4.81 12.29 3.59
N LEU A 32 4.26 13.49 3.31
CA LEU A 32 4.92 14.75 3.67
C LEU A 32 5.03 14.93 5.19
N THR A 33 4.00 14.51 5.94
CA THR A 33 4.00 14.61 7.40
C THR A 33 4.81 13.50 8.08
N ALA A 34 4.94 12.33 7.44
CA ALA A 34 5.77 11.23 7.91
C ALA A 34 7.30 11.46 7.70
N GLY A 35 7.70 12.71 7.44
CA GLY A 35 9.09 13.13 7.47
C GLY A 35 9.97 12.61 6.33
N GLY A 36 9.42 12.14 5.20
CA GLY A 36 10.14 11.81 3.95
C GLY A 36 11.23 10.72 3.99
N LEU A 37 11.90 10.52 5.12
CA LEU A 37 13.11 9.74 5.39
C LEU A 37 13.07 9.01 6.75
N GLY A 38 12.26 9.48 7.71
CA GLY A 38 12.21 8.94 9.08
C GLY A 38 11.30 7.72 9.22
N TRP A 39 11.84 6.52 9.00
CA TRP A 39 11.29 5.26 9.54
C TRP A 39 12.25 4.70 10.60
N GLY A 40 12.91 5.60 11.35
CA GLY A 40 13.71 5.25 12.51
C GLY A 40 12.81 4.86 13.70
N PRO A 41 13.34 4.13 14.69
CA PRO A 41 12.60 3.67 15.87
C PRO A 41 11.88 4.80 16.63
N ASN A 42 12.39 6.03 16.53
CA ASN A 42 11.93 7.22 17.24
C ASN A 42 11.56 8.37 16.29
N SER A 43 10.97 8.11 15.12
CA SER A 43 10.47 9.16 14.21
C SER A 43 9.25 9.93 14.76
N GLU A 44 9.20 10.15 16.07
CA GLU A 44 8.45 11.25 16.65
C GLU A 44 9.15 12.50 16.16
N VAL A 45 8.61 13.08 15.08
CA VAL A 45 8.95 14.45 14.72
C VAL A 45 8.48 15.28 15.91
N GLU A 46 9.39 15.55 16.84
CA GLU A 46 9.23 16.58 17.85
C GLU A 46 9.28 17.91 17.10
N SER A 47 8.25 18.16 16.29
CA SER A 47 8.11 19.38 15.55
C SER A 47 7.96 20.45 16.61
N GLN A 48 8.97 21.30 16.72
CA GLN A 48 8.86 22.60 17.35
C GLN A 48 7.84 23.39 16.55
N PHE A 49 6.56 23.13 16.84
CA PHE A 49 5.43 23.72 16.17
C PHE A 49 5.58 25.24 16.27
N LEU A 50 5.70 25.91 15.12
CA LEU A 50 5.78 27.37 15.05
C LEU A 50 4.49 27.99 15.62
N LEU A 51 3.37 27.25 15.56
CA LEU A 51 2.07 27.63 16.13
C LEU A 51 1.42 26.41 16.83
N PRO A 52 1.79 26.09 18.08
CA PRO A 52 1.43 24.84 18.76
C PRO A 52 -0.07 24.52 18.82
N HIS A 53 -0.94 25.53 18.85
CA HIS A 53 -2.40 25.34 18.90
C HIS A 53 -3.02 25.06 17.52
N LEU A 54 -2.57 25.77 16.48
CA LEU A 54 -3.05 25.56 15.12
C LEU A 54 -2.52 24.24 14.58
N ASP A 55 -1.27 23.93 14.88
CA ASP A 55 -0.61 22.73 14.38
C ASP A 55 -1.22 21.46 15.01
N LYS A 56 -1.60 21.49 16.30
CA LYS A 56 -2.38 20.39 16.93
C LYS A 56 -3.76 20.18 16.32
N GLN A 57 -4.45 21.26 15.92
CA GLN A 57 -5.75 21.15 15.25
C GLN A 57 -5.58 20.56 13.85
N LEU A 58 -4.54 20.96 13.13
CA LEU A 58 -4.21 20.42 11.81
C LEU A 58 -3.76 18.95 11.88
N ASP A 59 -3.00 18.56 12.90
CA ASP A 59 -2.63 17.17 13.16
C ASP A 59 -3.87 16.30 13.44
N PHE A 60 -4.79 16.77 14.29
CA PHE A 60 -6.06 16.10 14.51
C PHE A 60 -6.89 15.93 13.23
N VAL A 61 -6.98 16.97 12.39
CA VAL A 61 -7.63 16.91 11.08
C VAL A 61 -6.91 15.92 10.16
N TYR A 62 -5.58 15.92 10.16
CA TYR A 62 -4.77 15.00 9.38
C TYR A 62 -5.02 13.54 9.79
N THR A 63 -4.95 13.21 11.07
CA THR A 63 -5.19 11.86 11.61
C THR A 63 -6.60 11.37 11.27
N ILE A 64 -7.60 12.24 11.42
CA ILE A 64 -8.98 11.85 11.18
C ILE A 64 -9.31 11.71 9.70
N PHE A 65 -8.80 12.59 8.83
CA PHE A 65 -9.26 12.68 7.43
C PHE A 65 -8.28 12.09 6.42
N ILE A 66 -6.98 12.10 6.70
CA ILE A 66 -5.93 11.75 5.74
C ILE A 66 -5.31 10.41 6.11
N GLU A 67 -4.91 10.24 7.37
CA GLU A 67 -4.13 9.08 7.79
C GLU A 67 -4.88 7.76 7.52
N GLY A 68 -4.24 6.86 6.77
CA GLY A 68 -4.76 5.53 6.48
C GLY A 68 -5.97 5.45 5.52
N LYS A 69 -6.73 6.54 5.28
CA LYS A 69 -7.90 6.50 4.38
C LYS A 69 -7.50 6.40 2.92
N PHE A 70 -6.57 7.26 2.48
CA PHE A 70 -6.13 7.28 1.09
C PHE A 70 -5.43 5.99 0.68
N TYR A 71 -4.68 5.37 1.60
CA TYR A 71 -4.14 4.01 1.40
C TYR A 71 -5.24 2.97 1.21
N SER A 72 -6.33 3.06 1.98
CA SER A 72 -7.45 2.11 1.87
C SER A 72 -8.20 2.28 0.55
N ILE A 73 -8.44 3.53 0.12
CA ILE A 73 -9.03 3.84 -1.20
C ILE A 73 -8.12 3.34 -2.31
N PHE A 74 -6.83 3.65 -2.26
CA PHE A 74 -5.86 3.20 -3.26
C PHE A 74 -5.80 1.67 -3.34
N SER A 75 -5.84 0.99 -2.19
CA SER A 75 -5.90 -0.49 -2.12
C SER A 75 -7.13 -1.05 -2.82
N LEU A 76 -8.31 -0.47 -2.55
CA LEU A 76 -9.56 -0.85 -3.21
C LEU A 76 -9.46 -0.70 -4.73
N LEU A 77 -8.97 0.46 -5.19
CA LEU A 77 -8.85 0.79 -6.61
C LEU A 77 -7.82 -0.08 -7.32
N PHE A 78 -6.80 -0.55 -6.61
CA PHE A 78 -5.82 -1.49 -7.12
C PHE A 78 -6.46 -2.85 -7.41
N GLY A 79 -7.18 -3.42 -6.45
CA GLY A 79 -7.94 -4.67 -6.62
C GLY A 79 -8.99 -4.57 -7.73
N TRP A 80 -9.74 -3.46 -7.79
CA TRP A 80 -10.66 -3.18 -8.88
C TRP A 80 -9.93 -3.14 -10.23
N GLY A 81 -8.79 -2.44 -10.28
CA GLY A 81 -7.95 -2.36 -11.46
C GLY A 81 -7.51 -3.72 -11.99
N ILE A 82 -7.18 -4.67 -11.11
CA ILE A 82 -6.85 -6.05 -11.50
C ILE A 82 -8.08 -6.73 -12.12
N SER A 83 -9.25 -6.62 -11.49
CA SER A 83 -10.50 -7.20 -12.02
C SER A 83 -10.84 -6.69 -13.42
N LEU A 84 -10.73 -5.38 -13.63
CA LEU A 84 -11.00 -4.76 -14.92
C LEU A 84 -10.01 -5.21 -16.02
N GLN A 85 -8.73 -5.37 -15.68
CA GLN A 85 -7.73 -5.89 -16.61
C GLN A 85 -8.01 -7.34 -17.02
N ILE A 86 -8.44 -8.17 -16.07
CA ILE A 86 -8.82 -9.56 -16.34
C ILE A 86 -10.06 -9.59 -17.26
N LYS A 87 -11.12 -8.85 -16.90
CA LYS A 87 -12.37 -8.77 -17.68
C LYS A 87 -12.11 -8.32 -19.12
N ARG A 88 -11.28 -7.29 -19.31
CA ARG A 88 -10.89 -6.80 -20.66
C ARG A 88 -10.12 -7.84 -21.46
N GLY A 89 -9.15 -8.51 -20.84
CA GLY A 89 -8.39 -9.54 -21.54
C GLY A 89 -9.26 -10.74 -21.95
N GLU A 90 -10.25 -11.11 -21.14
CA GLU A 90 -11.21 -12.17 -21.46
C GLU A 90 -12.07 -11.78 -22.68
N THR A 91 -12.52 -10.52 -22.76
CA THR A 91 -13.28 -10.01 -23.92
C THR A 91 -12.46 -9.89 -25.20
N SER A 92 -11.14 -9.67 -25.11
CA SER A 92 -10.25 -9.48 -26.27
C SER A 92 -9.56 -10.77 -26.73
N GLY A 93 -9.89 -11.94 -26.16
CA GLY A 93 -9.27 -13.22 -26.52
C GLY A 93 -7.79 -13.36 -26.12
N ASN A 94 -7.26 -12.45 -25.31
CA ASN A 94 -5.87 -12.46 -24.85
C ASN A 94 -5.72 -13.18 -23.51
N GLN A 95 -4.52 -13.70 -23.22
CA GLN A 95 -4.18 -14.27 -21.91
C GLN A 95 -4.17 -13.19 -20.81
N SER A 96 -5.33 -12.86 -20.29
CA SER A 96 -5.58 -11.74 -19.36
C SER A 96 -4.74 -11.85 -18.08
N ILE A 97 -4.56 -13.09 -17.60
CA ILE A 97 -3.74 -13.38 -16.42
C ILE A 97 -2.25 -13.17 -16.69
N GLY A 98 -1.76 -13.49 -17.89
CA GLY A 98 -0.36 -13.27 -18.28
C GLY A 98 0.00 -11.79 -18.24
N ILE A 99 -0.90 -10.93 -18.73
CA ILE A 99 -0.73 -9.48 -18.72
C ILE A 99 -0.66 -8.94 -17.28
N VAL A 100 -1.61 -9.35 -16.43
CA VAL A 100 -1.63 -8.93 -15.01
C VAL A 100 -0.36 -9.40 -14.29
N LYS A 101 0.05 -10.67 -14.48
CA LYS A 101 1.30 -11.18 -13.89
C LYS A 101 2.52 -10.39 -14.37
N ARG A 102 2.63 -10.08 -15.67
CA ARG A 102 3.74 -9.28 -16.21
C ARG A 102 3.80 -7.89 -15.58
N ARG A 103 2.64 -7.25 -15.41
CA ARG A 103 2.54 -5.95 -14.76
C ARG A 103 2.92 -6.02 -13.28
N LEU A 104 2.44 -7.03 -12.56
CA LEU A 104 2.81 -7.24 -11.16
C LEU A 104 4.31 -7.55 -11.03
N MET A 105 4.91 -8.31 -11.95
CA MET A 105 6.36 -8.52 -11.99
C MET A 105 7.12 -7.22 -12.22
N PHE A 106 6.67 -6.38 -13.17
CA PHE A 106 7.28 -5.07 -13.39
C PHE A 106 7.18 -4.19 -12.15
N MET A 107 6.03 -4.15 -11.48
CA MET A 107 5.87 -3.43 -10.21
C MET A 107 6.75 -4.01 -9.11
N LEU A 108 6.91 -5.34 -9.04
CA LEU A 108 7.77 -6.01 -8.06
C LEU A 108 9.22 -5.58 -8.25
N LEU A 109 9.72 -5.60 -9.49
CA LEU A 109 11.09 -5.17 -9.82
C LEU A 109 11.29 -3.67 -9.57
N LEU A 110 10.33 -2.85 -10.00
CA LEU A 110 10.39 -1.40 -9.80
C LEU A 110 10.37 -1.06 -8.31
N GLY A 111 9.52 -1.72 -7.52
CA GLY A 111 9.46 -1.56 -6.07
C GLY A 111 10.75 -2.01 -5.39
N ALA A 112 11.36 -3.13 -5.83
CA ALA A 112 12.62 -3.60 -5.29
C ALA A 112 13.77 -2.58 -5.52
N VAL A 113 13.83 -1.97 -6.70
CA VAL A 113 14.81 -0.90 -6.99
C VAL A 113 14.48 0.37 -6.22
N HIS A 114 13.21 0.77 -6.19
CA HIS A 114 12.75 1.97 -5.48
C HIS A 114 13.02 1.90 -3.98
N MET A 115 12.94 0.70 -3.40
CA MET A 115 13.21 0.51 -1.98
C MET A 115 14.65 0.83 -1.57
N LEU A 116 15.61 0.71 -2.50
CA LEU A 116 16.99 1.12 -2.28
C LEU A 116 17.16 2.64 -2.20
N ILE A 117 16.18 3.39 -2.70
CA ILE A 117 16.16 4.87 -2.68
C ILE A 117 15.31 5.37 -1.52
N TRP A 118 14.24 4.64 -1.18
CA TRP A 118 13.30 5.04 -0.14
C TRP A 118 12.70 3.83 0.61
N PRO A 119 12.86 3.73 1.93
CA PRO A 119 12.45 2.56 2.70
C PRO A 119 10.93 2.47 2.87
N GLY A 120 10.20 3.57 2.62
CA GLY A 120 8.74 3.64 2.73
C GLY A 120 7.98 2.95 1.59
N ASP A 121 8.68 2.30 0.63
CA ASP A 121 8.09 1.79 -0.61
C ASP A 121 6.76 1.03 -0.40
N ILE A 122 5.80 1.35 -1.26
CA ILE A 122 4.48 0.73 -1.29
C ILE A 122 4.28 -0.13 -2.55
N VAL A 123 5.11 0.08 -3.58
CA VAL A 123 4.94 -0.55 -4.89
C VAL A 123 5.26 -2.05 -4.80
N LEU A 124 6.38 -2.41 -4.16
CA LEU A 124 6.79 -3.78 -3.89
C LEU A 124 5.73 -4.49 -3.05
N PHE A 125 5.29 -3.85 -1.97
CA PHE A 125 4.26 -4.38 -1.07
C PHE A 125 2.94 -4.67 -1.82
N TYR A 126 2.50 -3.75 -2.68
CA TYR A 126 1.28 -3.92 -3.48
C TYR A 126 1.45 -4.98 -4.57
N ALA A 127 2.64 -5.09 -5.18
CA ALA A 127 2.93 -6.13 -6.15
C ALA A 127 2.83 -7.52 -5.52
N ILE A 128 3.44 -7.72 -4.34
CA ILE A 128 3.36 -8.96 -3.57
C ILE A 128 1.90 -9.30 -3.26
N LEU A 129 1.14 -8.37 -2.68
CA LEU A 129 -0.27 -8.61 -2.37
C LEU A 129 -1.14 -8.80 -3.62
N GLY A 130 -0.78 -8.18 -4.74
CA GLY A 130 -1.42 -8.40 -6.03
C GLY A 130 -1.24 -9.83 -6.51
N PHE A 131 -0.06 -10.43 -6.32
CA PHE A 131 0.15 -11.86 -6.60
C PHE A 131 -0.67 -12.74 -5.66
N PHE A 132 -0.73 -12.41 -4.37
CA PHE A 132 -1.57 -13.12 -3.40
C PHE A 132 -3.06 -13.04 -3.73
N LEU A 133 -3.53 -11.99 -4.40
CA LEU A 133 -4.93 -11.89 -4.85
C LEU A 133 -5.25 -12.84 -6.01
N LEU A 134 -4.29 -13.16 -6.89
CA LEU A 134 -4.57 -13.92 -8.12
C LEU A 134 -5.20 -15.31 -7.88
N PRO A 135 -4.81 -16.11 -6.88
CA PRO A 135 -5.50 -17.35 -6.53
C PRO A 135 -6.97 -17.15 -6.15
N PHE A 136 -7.29 -16.09 -5.41
CA PHE A 136 -8.64 -15.80 -4.92
C PHE A 136 -9.62 -15.48 -6.06
N ARG A 137 -9.14 -15.07 -7.23
CA ARG A 137 -9.98 -14.73 -8.39
C ARG A 137 -11.01 -15.81 -8.78
N ARG A 138 -10.69 -17.08 -8.49
CA ARG A 138 -11.54 -18.24 -8.84
C ARG A 138 -12.70 -18.44 -7.86
N PHE A 139 -12.69 -17.75 -6.72
CA PHE A 139 -13.73 -17.87 -5.72
C PHE A 139 -14.99 -17.08 -6.08
N SER A 140 -16.08 -17.43 -5.40
CA SER A 140 -17.36 -16.73 -5.55
C SER A 140 -17.28 -15.31 -4.97
N ASN A 141 -18.09 -14.38 -5.50
CA ASN A 141 -18.14 -13.01 -4.99
C ASN A 141 -18.49 -12.97 -3.49
N LYS A 142 -19.40 -13.85 -3.04
CA LYS A 142 -19.77 -13.97 -1.62
C LYS A 142 -18.57 -14.35 -0.76
N THR A 143 -17.80 -15.37 -1.18
CA THR A 143 -16.58 -15.79 -0.49
C THR A 143 -15.59 -14.63 -0.40
N LEU A 144 -15.34 -13.94 -1.51
CA LEU A 144 -14.40 -12.82 -1.57
C LEU A 144 -14.79 -11.65 -0.67
N VAL A 145 -16.09 -11.31 -0.60
CA VAL A 145 -16.59 -10.26 0.30
C VAL A 145 -16.41 -10.67 1.76
N ILE A 146 -16.79 -11.89 2.12
CA ILE A 146 -16.65 -12.40 3.49
C ILE A 146 -15.16 -12.42 3.88
N THR A 147 -14.30 -12.99 3.05
CA THR A 147 -12.84 -13.02 3.28
C THR A 147 -12.27 -11.61 3.38
N GLY A 148 -12.69 -10.70 2.48
CA GLY A 148 -12.25 -9.29 2.51
C GLY A 148 -12.63 -8.59 3.82
N MET A 149 -13.87 -8.76 4.27
CA MET A 149 -14.34 -8.19 5.55
C MET A 149 -13.62 -8.78 6.75
N VAL A 150 -13.46 -10.11 6.80
CA VAL A 150 -12.70 -10.78 7.87
C VAL A 150 -11.27 -10.27 7.93
N LEU A 151 -10.60 -10.12 6.78
CA LEU A 151 -9.23 -9.60 6.72
C LEU A 151 -9.14 -8.13 7.16
N ILE A 152 -10.11 -7.28 6.80
CA ILE A 152 -10.16 -5.87 7.22
C ILE A 152 -10.39 -5.73 8.73
N LEU A 153 -11.19 -6.61 9.32
CA LEU A 153 -11.50 -6.60 10.76
C LEU A 153 -10.45 -7.35 11.60
N SER A 154 -9.68 -8.25 10.98
CA SER A 154 -8.67 -9.06 11.67
C SER A 154 -7.64 -8.26 12.48
N PRO A 155 -7.21 -7.02 12.13
CA PRO A 155 -6.30 -6.24 12.96
C PRO A 155 -6.80 -6.01 14.39
N ILE A 156 -8.12 -5.90 14.60
CA ILE A 156 -8.70 -5.71 15.96
C ILE A 156 -8.33 -6.89 16.85
N ILE A 157 -8.53 -8.11 16.33
CA ILE A 157 -8.24 -9.36 17.04
C ILE A 157 -6.72 -9.56 17.12
N LEU A 158 -5.98 -9.28 16.05
CA LEU A 158 -4.53 -9.44 16.02
C LEU A 158 -3.83 -8.49 16.99
N TYR A 159 -4.32 -7.27 17.18
CA TYR A 159 -3.74 -6.36 18.17
C TYR A 159 -3.98 -6.85 19.60
N ALA A 160 -5.21 -7.27 19.92
CA ALA A 160 -5.48 -7.88 21.23
C ALA A 160 -4.61 -9.12 21.46
N ALA A 161 -4.48 -9.99 20.44
CA ALA A 161 -3.64 -11.18 20.49
C ALA A 161 -2.16 -10.83 20.70
N LYS A 162 -1.63 -9.81 20.02
CA LYS A 162 -0.23 -9.36 20.16
C LYS A 162 0.09 -8.80 21.55
N ILE A 163 -0.89 -8.20 22.22
CA ILE A 163 -0.74 -7.70 23.59
C ILE A 163 -0.70 -8.88 24.57
N VAL A 164 -1.61 -9.85 24.42
CA VAL A 164 -1.73 -10.98 25.34
C VAL A 164 -0.65 -12.04 25.11
N TRP A 165 -0.26 -12.24 23.85
CA TRP A 165 0.66 -13.27 23.39
C TRP A 165 1.82 -12.66 22.61
N PRO A 166 2.93 -12.30 23.28
CA PRO A 166 4.08 -11.68 22.64
C PRO A 166 4.66 -12.47 21.47
N TRP A 167 4.52 -13.81 21.48
CA TRP A 167 5.00 -14.68 20.40
C TRP A 167 4.31 -14.41 19.05
N VAL A 168 3.14 -13.76 19.03
CA VAL A 168 2.47 -13.33 17.80
C VAL A 168 3.27 -12.24 17.06
N ASN A 169 4.14 -11.50 17.77
CA ASN A 169 5.04 -10.49 17.18
C ASN A 169 6.36 -11.07 16.66
N ILE A 170 6.68 -12.36 16.91
CA ILE A 170 7.94 -12.98 16.47
C ILE A 170 8.28 -12.71 15.00
N PRO A 171 7.34 -12.77 14.02
CA PRO A 171 7.69 -12.46 12.64
C PRO A 171 8.15 -11.00 12.44
N ALA A 172 7.56 -10.04 13.15
CA ALA A 172 8.02 -8.66 13.13
C ALA A 172 9.37 -8.52 13.82
N ASP A 173 9.59 -9.20 14.95
CA ASP A 173 10.85 -9.16 15.70
C ASP A 173 12.02 -9.76 14.91
N ILE A 174 11.79 -10.86 14.19
CA ILE A 174 12.79 -11.46 13.30
C ILE A 174 13.20 -10.46 12.22
N LEU A 175 12.22 -9.80 11.58
CA LEU A 175 12.51 -8.79 10.56
C LEU A 175 13.26 -7.60 11.17
N ARG A 176 12.79 -7.05 12.28
CA ARG A 176 13.49 -5.95 12.97
C ARG A 176 14.93 -6.32 13.34
N SER A 177 15.15 -7.53 13.86
CA SER A 177 16.48 -8.04 14.22
C SER A 177 17.38 -8.22 13.00
N ALA A 178 16.82 -8.66 11.85
CA ALA A 178 17.57 -8.73 10.60
C ALA A 178 17.99 -7.33 10.11
N GLY A 179 17.14 -6.32 10.27
CA GLY A 179 17.49 -4.91 10.04
C GLY A 179 18.66 -4.46 10.91
N GLN A 180 18.55 -4.66 12.22
CA GLN A 180 19.59 -4.28 13.19
C GLN A 180 20.93 -4.97 12.92
N TYR A 181 20.90 -6.26 12.59
CA TYR A 181 22.09 -7.00 12.19
C TYR A 181 22.73 -6.43 10.92
N THR A 182 21.90 -6.05 9.95
CA THR A 182 22.37 -5.48 8.67
C THR A 182 23.01 -4.11 8.89
N ASP A 183 22.42 -3.25 9.72
CA ASP A 183 23.01 -1.97 10.11
C ASP A 183 24.34 -2.16 10.82
N GLN A 184 24.37 -3.06 11.82
CA GLN A 184 25.59 -3.36 12.57
C GLN A 184 26.72 -3.87 11.65
N TYR A 185 26.37 -4.68 10.65
CA TYR A 185 27.34 -5.21 9.69
C TYR A 185 27.94 -4.12 8.79
N PHE A 186 27.14 -3.17 8.31
CA PHE A 186 27.62 -2.14 7.38
C PHE A 186 28.24 -0.93 8.09
N PHE A 187 27.72 -0.54 9.25
CA PHE A 187 28.04 0.76 9.86
C PHE A 187 28.58 0.64 11.29
N GLY A 188 28.57 -0.56 11.87
CA GLY A 188 28.90 -0.77 13.29
C GLY A 188 27.76 -0.35 14.21
N PRO A 189 28.03 -0.16 15.52
CA PRO A 189 27.01 0.25 16.47
C PRO A 189 26.56 1.69 16.17
N ILE A 190 25.38 1.83 15.56
CA ILE A 190 24.66 3.10 15.44
C ILE A 190 23.76 3.21 16.67
N ASN A 191 23.91 4.27 17.46
CA ASN A 191 22.91 4.61 18.48
C ASN A 191 21.62 5.02 17.77
N GLU A 192 20.48 4.45 18.17
CA GLU A 192 19.18 4.72 17.53
C GLU A 192 18.83 6.22 17.55
N ASP A 193 19.33 6.97 18.55
CA ASP A 193 19.11 8.41 18.70
C ASP A 193 19.96 9.27 17.75
N ASP A 194 21.06 8.73 17.24
CA ASP A 194 21.97 9.41 16.30
C ASP A 194 21.70 9.02 14.84
N ALA A 195 20.79 8.06 14.59
CA ALA A 195 20.54 7.48 13.27
C ALA A 195 20.03 8.52 12.26
N ASP A 196 19.12 9.42 12.66
CA ASP A 196 18.60 10.46 11.78
C ASP A 196 19.67 11.51 11.43
N ALA A 197 20.49 11.91 12.41
CA ALA A 197 21.61 12.82 12.18
C ALA A 197 22.69 12.18 11.28
N TRP A 198 22.91 10.88 11.42
CA TRP A 198 23.82 10.11 10.58
C TRP A 198 23.31 10.04 9.14
N VAL A 199 22.03 9.70 8.92
CA VAL A 199 21.42 9.66 7.57
C VAL A 199 21.54 10.99 6.84
N HIS A 200 21.44 12.12 7.56
CA HIS A 200 21.57 13.45 6.96
C HIS A 200 23.02 13.89 6.65
N SER A 201 24.01 13.24 7.26
CA SER A 201 25.44 13.57 7.09
C SER A 201 26.22 12.52 6.29
N THR A 202 25.57 11.42 5.89
CA THR A 202 26.21 10.28 5.24
C THR A 202 26.32 10.41 3.72
N SER A 203 27.14 9.55 3.11
CA SER A 203 27.30 9.52 1.66
C SER A 203 26.08 8.90 0.97
N TRP A 204 25.87 9.20 -0.31
CA TRP A 204 24.81 8.54 -1.09
C TRP A 204 24.93 7.02 -1.08
N TRP A 205 26.16 6.48 -1.05
CA TRP A 205 26.38 5.03 -1.04
C TRP A 205 25.96 4.40 0.29
N ASP A 206 26.31 5.04 1.40
CA ASP A 206 25.91 4.59 2.74
C ASP A 206 24.39 4.69 2.92
N PHE A 207 23.76 5.72 2.34
CA PHE A 207 22.31 5.82 2.28
C PHE A 207 21.66 4.65 1.50
N PHE A 208 22.24 4.25 0.36
CA PHE A 208 21.78 3.07 -0.37
C PHE A 208 21.88 1.79 0.47
N LEU A 209 22.99 1.61 1.21
CA LEU A 209 23.19 0.46 2.10
C LEU A 209 22.23 0.50 3.30
N TYR A 210 21.95 1.68 3.86
CA TYR A 210 20.96 1.88 4.91
C TYR A 210 19.54 1.51 4.45
N ASN A 211 19.22 1.76 3.19
CA ASN A 211 17.92 1.33 2.65
C ASN A 211 17.80 -0.21 2.49
N ILE A 212 18.90 -0.95 2.49
CA ILE A 212 18.87 -2.42 2.52
C ILE A 212 18.37 -2.91 3.89
N SER A 213 18.84 -2.35 5.00
CA SER A 213 18.29 -2.66 6.33
C SER A 213 16.86 -2.11 6.49
N GLY A 214 16.59 -0.95 5.88
CA GLY A 214 15.26 -0.33 5.73
C GLY A 214 14.19 -1.29 5.19
N PHE A 215 14.56 -2.25 4.32
CA PHE A 215 13.66 -3.33 3.88
C PHE A 215 13.05 -4.08 5.06
N PHE A 216 13.90 -4.52 5.98
CA PHE A 216 13.48 -5.36 7.09
C PHE A 216 12.64 -4.57 8.09
N TYR A 217 13.03 -3.33 8.41
CA TYR A 217 12.25 -2.45 9.27
C TYR A 217 10.87 -2.18 8.69
N ARG A 218 10.80 -1.88 7.39
CA ARG A 218 9.53 -1.61 6.71
C ARG A 218 8.57 -2.81 6.77
N PHE A 219 9.03 -4.00 6.40
CA PHE A 219 8.18 -5.19 6.41
C PHE A 219 7.86 -5.66 7.84
N GLY A 220 8.81 -5.52 8.77
CA GLY A 220 8.59 -5.75 10.20
C GLY A 220 7.48 -4.85 10.75
N TYR A 221 7.54 -3.55 10.44
CA TYR A 221 6.50 -2.59 10.81
C TYR A 221 5.15 -2.93 10.18
N LEU A 222 5.11 -3.24 8.88
CA LEU A 222 3.85 -3.62 8.19
C LEU A 222 3.19 -4.85 8.83
N PHE A 223 3.98 -5.81 9.31
CA PHE A 223 3.51 -6.95 10.06
C PHE A 223 3.03 -6.54 11.47
N PHE A 224 3.84 -5.76 12.18
CA PHE A 224 3.55 -5.27 13.53
C PHE A 224 2.22 -4.51 13.59
N VAL A 225 1.98 -3.58 12.66
CA VAL A 225 0.72 -2.83 12.55
C VAL A 225 -0.40 -3.60 11.80
N SER A 226 -0.23 -4.91 11.60
CA SER A 226 -1.23 -5.77 10.94
C SER A 226 -1.75 -5.19 9.61
N ARG A 227 -0.89 -4.49 8.84
CA ARG A 227 -1.28 -3.78 7.62
C ARG A 227 -1.58 -4.76 6.47
N ILE A 228 -0.85 -5.88 6.44
CA ILE A 228 -0.96 -6.94 5.42
C ILE A 228 -2.41 -7.41 5.22
N PRO A 229 -3.13 -7.92 6.25
CA PRO A 229 -4.50 -8.38 6.07
C PRO A 229 -5.44 -7.24 5.68
N LYS A 230 -5.30 -6.04 6.26
CA LYS A 230 -6.14 -4.88 5.92
C LYS A 230 -6.07 -4.54 4.43
N VAL A 231 -4.86 -4.46 3.86
CA VAL A 231 -4.66 -4.11 2.45
C VAL A 231 -5.13 -5.23 1.53
N LEU A 232 -4.83 -6.50 1.85
CA LEU A 232 -5.31 -7.64 1.07
C LEU A 232 -6.84 -7.70 1.07
N GLY A 233 -7.48 -7.47 2.22
CA GLY A 233 -8.94 -7.42 2.32
C GLY A 233 -9.56 -6.33 1.45
N MET A 234 -8.98 -5.12 1.45
CA MET A 234 -9.38 -4.03 0.55
C MET A 234 -9.18 -4.40 -0.92
N PHE A 235 -8.10 -5.10 -1.29
CA PHE A 235 -7.89 -5.58 -2.65
C PHE A 235 -9.00 -6.56 -3.07
N LEU A 236 -9.39 -7.50 -2.20
CA LEU A 236 -10.45 -8.46 -2.49
C LEU A 236 -11.81 -7.78 -2.69
N LEU A 237 -12.17 -6.83 -1.82
CA LEU A 237 -13.40 -6.04 -1.99
C LEU A 237 -13.38 -5.25 -3.29
N GLY A 238 -12.25 -4.59 -3.59
CA GLY A 238 -12.06 -3.86 -4.84
C GLY A 238 -12.20 -4.76 -6.07
N TYR A 239 -11.63 -5.98 -6.00
CA TYR A 239 -11.73 -6.96 -7.07
C TYR A 239 -13.17 -7.40 -7.35
N VAL A 240 -13.96 -7.63 -6.29
CA VAL A 240 -15.40 -7.95 -6.41
C VAL A 240 -16.17 -6.79 -7.04
N LEU A 241 -15.92 -5.55 -6.60
CA LEU A 241 -16.53 -4.35 -7.18
C LEU A 241 -16.23 -4.27 -8.68
N GLY A 242 -14.99 -4.47 -9.09
CA GLY A 242 -14.62 -4.46 -10.51
C GLY A 242 -15.19 -5.63 -11.32
N ARG A 243 -15.49 -6.77 -10.66
CA ARG A 243 -16.11 -7.92 -11.33
C ARG A 243 -17.59 -7.68 -11.55
N SER A 244 -18.24 -7.00 -10.62
CA SER A 244 -19.64 -6.63 -10.70
C SER A 244 -19.87 -5.51 -11.73
N ASP A 245 -21.11 -5.37 -12.22
CA ASP A 245 -21.50 -4.23 -13.05
C ASP A 245 -21.84 -2.98 -12.20
N PHE A 246 -21.28 -2.88 -10.99
CA PHE A 246 -21.54 -1.80 -10.03
C PHE A 246 -21.44 -0.41 -10.65
N LEU A 247 -20.40 -0.14 -11.45
CA LEU A 247 -20.22 1.17 -12.08
C LEU A 247 -21.34 1.48 -13.09
N LYS A 248 -21.76 0.48 -13.87
CA LYS A 248 -22.87 0.64 -14.83
C LYS A 248 -24.18 0.92 -14.10
N ILE A 249 -24.41 0.20 -12.99
CA ILE A 249 -25.59 0.39 -12.13
C ILE A 249 -25.57 1.80 -11.52
N PHE A 250 -24.43 2.22 -10.97
CA PHE A 250 -24.27 3.54 -10.37
C PHE A 250 -24.50 4.67 -11.39
N ILE A 251 -23.92 4.57 -12.58
CA ILE A 251 -24.12 5.55 -13.66
C ILE A 251 -25.58 5.58 -14.10
N ARG A 252 -26.23 4.41 -14.21
CA ARG A 252 -27.67 4.31 -14.55
C ARG A 252 -28.56 4.98 -13.51
N ILE A 253 -28.30 4.77 -12.22
CA ILE A 253 -29.03 5.41 -11.12
C ILE A 253 -28.80 6.93 -11.15
N LYS A 254 -27.56 7.38 -11.35
CA LYS A 254 -27.23 8.81 -11.44
C LYS A 254 -27.96 9.50 -12.60
N ARG A 255 -28.01 8.86 -13.79
CA ARG A 255 -28.77 9.35 -14.94
C ARG A 255 -30.27 9.44 -14.64
N SER A 256 -30.83 8.41 -14.01
CA SER A 256 -32.22 8.39 -13.56
C SER A 256 -32.56 9.49 -12.54
N PHE A 257 -31.61 9.88 -11.68
CA PHE A 257 -31.80 10.96 -10.69
C PHE A 257 -31.63 12.37 -11.28
N ILE A 258 -30.82 12.52 -12.32
CA ILE A 258 -30.54 13.81 -12.96
C ILE A 258 -31.50 14.09 -14.15
N GLY A 259 -32.36 13.13 -14.51
CA GLY A 259 -33.33 13.31 -15.59
C GLY A 259 -32.70 13.35 -16.99
N LEU A 260 -31.58 12.63 -17.18
CA LEU A 260 -30.88 12.46 -18.46
C LEU A 260 -30.94 11.01 -18.94
#